data_AF-A0A7J7C5T6-F1
#
_entry.id   AF-A0A7J7C5T6-F1
#
_cell.length_a   1.000
_cell.length_b   1.000
_cell.length_c   1.000
_cell.angle_alpha   90.00
_cell.angle_beta   90.00
_cell.angle_gamma   90.00
#
_symmetry.space_group_name_H-M   'P 1'
#
loop_
_entity.id
_entity.type
_entity.pdbx_description
1 polymer ?
#
loop_
_entity_poly.entity_id
_entity_poly.type
_entity_poly.pdbx_seq_one_letter_code
_entity_poly.pdbx_strand_id
1 'polypeptide(L)'
;MYGLTRLQDFSFTSIVTSSILLASTSLITMSTASRTVTKALILLFTSILIFGIFWFTSNSTHQLSALHFNSTLSKLVAFIEGKQIHHAKPQNSDRVVSVSNGFEEKDVVEVSAKNFNQFLMTKNRYLIVHFHAWWSPLSRRQRPVYATAATKLKGEVVLARVDVTRETKFAAEYKIVGYPSLFFFVNGVHIDTHYYKNSSDAIVDWVKGKMGCRIYNVMSRTEGERILTAKSMVVLAFFDSFEGKDAEELAAASELHTDVNFYQTASADIARMFKIHPQRKCPVLIVLKKESGLQLHNHFDGQFISGEIAEFVSLNKHPLSTSTAKNAPVFYTNSEKHLLLLPAAQMVDAEEGRASF
;
A
#
# COMPACT_ATOMS: atom_id res chain seq x y z
N MET A 1 20.16 19.77 27.21
CA MET A 1 21.00 20.65 26.37
C MET A 1 20.84 20.18 24.92
N TYR A 2 19.98 20.82 24.11
CA TYR A 2 20.34 21.74 23.00
C TYR A 2 21.35 21.12 22.02
N GLY A 3 21.18 20.99 20.69
CA GLY A 3 20.22 21.51 19.72
C GLY A 3 20.95 21.99 18.45
N LEU A 4 20.52 21.50 17.27
CA LEU A 4 20.57 22.14 15.91
C LEU A 4 21.96 22.28 15.21
N THR A 5 22.17 22.12 13.89
CA THR A 5 21.28 22.06 12.71
C THR A 5 21.98 21.53 11.44
N ARG A 6 21.18 20.84 10.60
CA ARG A 6 21.16 20.66 9.13
C ARG A 6 22.17 21.39 8.25
N LEU A 7 22.62 20.72 7.17
CA LEU A 7 22.65 21.23 5.77
C LEU A 7 22.99 20.08 4.79
N GLN A 8 21.99 19.49 4.13
CA GLN A 8 22.12 18.74 2.89
C GLN A 8 20.88 19.06 2.05
N ASP A 9 21.11 19.72 0.90
CA ASP A 9 20.31 19.71 -0.33
C ASP A 9 20.82 20.85 -1.23
N PHE A 10 21.94 20.63 -1.91
CA PHE A 10 22.42 21.54 -2.96
C PHE A 10 22.05 20.96 -4.33
N SER A 11 21.00 21.51 -4.92
CA SER A 11 20.56 21.19 -6.28
C SER A 11 21.64 21.56 -7.31
N PHE A 12 21.97 20.65 -8.22
CA PHE A 12 22.88 20.87 -9.35
C PHE A 12 22.50 22.10 -10.20
N THR A 13 21.21 22.46 -10.26
CA THR A 13 20.74 23.69 -10.95
C THR A 13 21.20 24.98 -10.25
N SER A 14 21.44 24.94 -8.94
CA SER A 14 21.92 26.09 -8.15
C SER A 14 23.41 26.37 -8.41
N ILE A 15 24.21 25.33 -8.67
CA ILE A 15 25.65 25.47 -8.95
C ILE A 15 25.87 26.04 -10.36
N VAL A 16 25.08 25.58 -11.35
CA VAL A 16 25.17 26.08 -12.73
C VAL A 16 24.70 27.55 -12.82
N THR A 17 23.60 27.90 -12.15
CA THR A 17 23.09 29.30 -12.16
C THR A 17 24.00 30.27 -11.41
N SER A 18 24.59 29.84 -10.27
CA SER A 18 25.55 30.67 -9.52
C SER A 18 26.87 30.88 -10.27
N SER A 19 27.32 29.86 -11.02
CA SER A 19 28.57 29.94 -11.81
C SER A 19 28.40 30.88 -13.02
N ILE A 20 27.23 30.88 -13.66
CA ILE A 20 26.90 31.79 -14.77
C ILE A 20 26.78 33.24 -14.27
N LEU A 21 26.22 33.45 -13.07
CA LEU A 21 26.08 34.79 -12.48
C LEU A 21 27.44 35.40 -12.09
N LEU A 22 28.35 34.59 -11.53
CA LEU A 22 29.72 35.01 -11.19
C LEU A 22 30.59 35.31 -12.43
N ALA A 23 30.40 34.54 -13.51
CA ALA A 23 31.09 34.79 -14.78
C ALA A 23 30.61 36.07 -15.47
N SER A 24 29.33 36.43 -15.30
CA SER A 24 28.74 37.63 -15.92
C SER A 24 29.09 38.93 -15.17
N THR A 25 29.24 38.90 -13.84
CA THR A 25 29.73 40.05 -13.07
C THR A 25 31.21 40.36 -13.35
N SER A 26 32.02 39.34 -13.64
CA SER A 26 33.45 39.49 -13.94
C SER A 26 33.73 40.11 -15.32
N LEU A 27 32.74 40.09 -16.23
CA LEU A 27 32.87 40.63 -17.59
C LEU A 27 32.69 42.16 -17.64
N ILE A 28 32.15 42.76 -16.58
CA ILE A 28 31.79 44.18 -16.54
C ILE A 28 33.02 45.06 -16.29
N THR A 29 34.09 44.54 -15.68
CA THR A 29 35.30 45.31 -15.30
C THR A 29 36.50 45.16 -16.25
N MET A 30 36.39 44.37 -17.32
CA MET A 30 37.53 44.12 -18.23
C MET A 30 37.50 44.96 -19.50
N SER A 31 38.69 45.38 -19.95
CA SER A 31 38.97 46.12 -21.19
C SER A 31 38.38 45.44 -22.45
N THR A 32 38.03 46.25 -23.45
CA THR A 32 37.33 45.85 -24.69
C THR A 32 38.04 44.75 -25.47
N ALA A 33 39.37 44.67 -25.43
CA ALA A 33 40.14 43.61 -26.10
C ALA A 33 40.02 42.23 -25.41
N SER A 34 39.82 42.21 -24.08
CA SER A 34 39.70 40.97 -23.30
C SER A 34 38.30 40.36 -23.41
N ARG A 35 37.27 41.18 -23.60
CA ARG A 35 35.86 40.73 -23.71
C ARG A 35 35.62 39.81 -24.91
N THR A 36 36.35 39.96 -26.01
CA THR A 36 36.19 39.12 -27.20
C THR A 36 36.72 37.70 -26.97
N VAL A 37 37.86 37.59 -26.27
CA VAL A 37 38.48 36.31 -25.91
C VAL A 37 37.63 35.57 -24.86
N THR A 38 37.12 36.28 -23.86
CA THR A 38 36.23 35.69 -22.84
C THR A 38 34.90 35.23 -23.43
N LYS A 39 34.32 35.98 -24.37
CA LYS A 39 33.12 35.56 -25.11
C LYS A 39 33.36 34.31 -25.96
N ALA A 40 34.52 34.21 -26.62
CA ALA A 40 34.90 33.03 -27.39
C ALA A 40 35.08 31.79 -26.49
N LEU A 41 35.70 31.95 -25.31
CA LEU A 41 35.87 30.85 -24.34
C LEU A 41 34.53 30.35 -23.78
N ILE A 42 33.61 31.27 -23.45
CA ILE A 42 32.27 30.92 -22.96
C ILE A 42 31.49 30.17 -24.04
N LEU A 43 31.54 30.63 -25.30
CA LEU A 43 30.87 29.95 -26.41
C LEU A 43 31.43 28.54 -26.64
N LEU A 44 32.76 28.36 -26.58
CA LEU A 44 33.39 27.04 -26.68
C LEU A 44 32.97 26.11 -25.53
N PHE A 45 32.93 26.60 -24.29
CA PHE A 45 32.49 25.81 -23.14
C PHE A 45 31.01 25.43 -23.22
N THR A 46 30.14 26.35 -23.66
CA THR A 46 28.72 26.04 -23.85
C THR A 46 28.50 25.03 -24.98
N SER A 47 29.29 25.10 -26.05
CA SER A 47 29.24 24.12 -27.14
C SER A 47 29.66 22.73 -26.68
N ILE A 48 30.70 22.61 -25.85
CA ILE A 48 31.16 21.33 -25.28
C ILE A 48 30.11 20.75 -24.32
N LEU A 49 29.46 21.58 -23.51
CA LEU A 49 28.39 21.16 -22.61
C LEU A 49 27.16 20.65 -23.37
N ILE A 50 26.77 21.35 -24.44
CA ILE A 50 25.65 20.94 -25.31
C ILE A 50 26.00 19.64 -26.05
N PHE A 51 27.24 19.48 -26.51
CA PHE A 51 27.68 18.24 -27.16
C PHE A 51 27.74 17.06 -26.19
N GLY A 52 28.13 17.28 -24.94
CA GLY A 52 28.09 16.27 -23.88
C GLY A 52 26.66 15.82 -23.53
N ILE A 53 25.71 16.76 -23.47
CA ILE A 53 24.29 16.45 -23.29
C ILE A 53 23.76 15.68 -24.51
N PHE A 54 24.14 16.08 -25.73
CA PHE A 54 23.73 15.40 -26.97
C PHE A 54 24.27 13.96 -27.05
N TRP A 55 25.53 13.74 -26.64
CA TRP A 55 26.15 12.42 -26.56
C TRP A 55 25.52 11.54 -25.48
N PHE A 56 25.13 12.12 -24.35
CA PHE A 56 24.43 11.41 -23.27
C PHE A 56 22.97 11.07 -23.65
N THR A 57 22.34 11.86 -24.51
CA THR A 57 21.00 11.56 -25.06
C THR A 57 21.01 10.60 -26.25
N SER A 58 22.12 10.49 -26.99
CA SER A 58 22.20 9.62 -28.18
C SER A 58 22.37 8.14 -27.82
N ASN A 59 22.81 7.81 -26.60
CA ASN A 59 22.95 6.43 -26.13
C ASN A 59 21.75 5.93 -25.30
N SER A 60 20.59 6.55 -25.46
CA SER A 60 19.35 6.11 -24.80
C SER A 60 18.14 6.44 -25.68
N THR A 61 17.99 5.70 -26.77
CA THR A 61 16.72 5.65 -27.49
C THR A 61 15.73 4.86 -26.66
N HIS A 62 14.68 5.49 -26.15
CA HIS A 62 13.30 4.98 -26.22
C HIS A 62 12.30 6.11 -25.93
N GLN A 63 11.71 6.62 -27.03
CA GLN A 63 10.33 7.09 -27.18
C GLN A 63 9.74 8.01 -26.09
N LEU A 64 9.70 9.32 -26.35
CA LEU A 64 8.68 10.22 -25.77
C LEU A 64 8.26 11.27 -26.81
N SER A 65 7.00 11.16 -27.21
CA SER A 65 6.27 11.95 -28.18
C SER A 65 6.21 13.44 -27.86
N ALA A 66 6.37 14.24 -28.91
CA ALA A 66 6.21 15.68 -28.95
C ALA A 66 4.87 16.15 -28.35
N LEU A 67 4.91 16.90 -27.23
CA LEU A 67 3.79 17.76 -26.80
C LEU A 67 4.15 18.72 -25.64
N HIS A 68 5.34 19.34 -25.60
CA HIS A 68 5.62 20.33 -24.53
C HIS A 68 6.45 21.56 -24.92
N PHE A 69 6.72 21.82 -26.21
CA PHE A 69 7.56 22.97 -26.58
C PHE A 69 6.80 24.26 -26.92
N ASN A 70 5.47 24.22 -27.10
CA ASN A 70 4.72 25.36 -27.65
C ASN A 70 4.16 26.36 -26.61
N SER A 71 4.11 25.97 -25.33
CA SER A 71 3.53 26.84 -24.27
C SER A 71 4.50 27.86 -23.68
N THR A 72 5.80 27.63 -23.85
CA THR A 72 6.86 28.47 -23.27
C THR A 72 7.27 29.57 -24.25
N LEU A 73 7.26 29.27 -25.56
CA LEU A 73 7.53 30.25 -26.62
C LEU A 73 6.44 31.32 -26.73
N SER A 74 5.15 30.94 -26.57
CA SER A 74 4.04 31.91 -26.62
C SER A 74 4.08 32.94 -25.49
N LYS A 75 4.52 32.54 -24.29
CA LYS A 75 4.71 33.45 -23.15
C LYS A 75 5.90 34.39 -23.31
N LEU A 76 6.95 33.94 -24.00
CA LEU A 76 8.13 34.75 -24.29
C LEU A 76 7.84 35.79 -25.38
N VAL A 77 7.06 35.41 -26.40
CA VAL A 77 6.59 36.31 -27.47
C VAL A 77 5.65 37.39 -26.91
N ALA A 78 4.71 37.01 -26.03
CA ALA A 78 3.80 37.97 -25.39
C ALA A 78 4.50 38.97 -24.45
N PHE A 79 5.66 38.59 -23.87
CA PHE A 79 6.46 39.47 -23.02
C PHE A 79 7.30 40.48 -23.83
N ILE A 80 7.73 40.11 -25.04
CA ILE A 80 8.51 40.98 -25.94
C ILE A 80 7.63 42.05 -26.60
N GLU A 81 6.32 41.82 -26.74
CA GLU A 81 5.38 42.75 -27.42
C GLU A 81 4.75 43.83 -26.53
N GLY A 82 5.14 43.97 -25.25
CA GLY A 82 4.89 45.19 -24.46
C GLY A 82 3.43 45.63 -24.29
N LYS A 83 2.45 44.72 -24.30
CA LYS A 83 1.03 45.06 -24.15
C LYS A 83 0.56 44.92 -22.70
N GLN A 84 0.22 46.04 -22.07
CA GLN A 84 -0.36 46.12 -20.72
C GLN A 84 -1.71 45.37 -20.64
N ILE A 85 -1.88 44.51 -19.63
CA ILE A 85 -3.16 43.89 -19.30
C ILE A 85 -3.70 44.58 -18.05
N HIS A 86 -4.85 45.25 -18.18
CA HIS A 86 -5.54 45.94 -17.08
C HIS A 86 -5.90 44.98 -15.94
N HIS A 87 -5.57 45.39 -14.71
CA HIS A 87 -5.97 44.71 -13.48
C HIS A 87 -7.48 44.81 -13.25
N ALA A 88 -8.18 43.68 -13.28
CA ALA A 88 -9.49 43.53 -12.65
C ALA A 88 -9.31 42.83 -11.29
N LYS A 89 -9.75 43.51 -10.23
CA LYS A 89 -9.71 43.07 -8.83
C LYS A 89 -10.73 41.94 -8.59
N PRO A 90 -10.38 40.82 -7.92
CA PRO A 90 -11.40 39.87 -7.47
C PRO A 90 -11.98 40.35 -6.14
N GLN A 91 -13.30 40.54 -6.10
CA GLN A 91 -14.03 40.63 -4.85
C GLN A 91 -14.27 39.23 -4.28
N ASN A 92 -14.06 39.15 -2.97
CA ASN A 92 -14.31 38.05 -2.06
C ASN A 92 -15.77 37.57 -2.12
N SER A 93 -16.00 36.27 -2.33
CA SER A 93 -17.10 35.55 -1.68
C SER A 93 -16.85 34.04 -1.71
N ASP A 94 -16.80 33.48 -0.51
CA ASP A 94 -16.87 32.05 -0.23
C ASP A 94 -18.14 31.44 -0.84
N ARG A 95 -18.00 30.72 -1.95
CA ARG A 95 -18.90 29.64 -2.37
C ARG A 95 -18.09 28.62 -3.15
N VAL A 96 -17.65 27.57 -2.46
CA VAL A 96 -17.28 26.31 -3.12
C VAL A 96 -18.56 25.77 -3.74
N VAL A 97 -18.79 26.09 -5.01
CA VAL A 97 -19.81 25.41 -5.82
C VAL A 97 -19.24 24.03 -6.11
N SER A 98 -19.64 23.05 -5.29
CA SER A 98 -19.55 21.65 -5.64
C SER A 98 -20.42 21.43 -6.87
N VAL A 99 -19.82 21.47 -8.07
CA VAL A 99 -20.47 21.03 -9.30
C VAL A 99 -20.60 19.51 -9.20
N SER A 100 -21.68 19.05 -8.58
CA SER A 100 -22.16 17.68 -8.66
C SER A 100 -22.74 17.48 -10.07
N ASN A 101 -21.89 17.14 -11.03
CA ASN A 101 -22.37 16.43 -12.21
C ASN A 101 -22.96 15.11 -11.70
N GLY A 102 -24.28 14.95 -11.86
CA GLY A 102 -25.11 13.86 -11.33
C GLY A 102 -24.74 12.49 -11.88
N PHE A 103 -23.66 11.92 -11.38
CA PHE A 103 -23.42 10.48 -11.33
C PHE A 103 -23.57 10.07 -9.86
N GLU A 104 -24.60 9.30 -9.55
CA GLU A 104 -24.77 8.76 -8.20
C GLU A 104 -23.77 7.63 -7.97
N GLU A 105 -22.75 7.90 -7.16
CA GLU A 105 -21.77 6.93 -6.66
C GLU A 105 -22.36 6.07 -5.53
N LYS A 106 -23.60 5.61 -5.67
CA LYS A 106 -24.37 4.95 -4.60
C LYS A 106 -23.70 3.69 -4.01
N ASP A 107 -22.88 3.02 -4.82
CA ASP A 107 -22.20 1.77 -4.46
C ASP A 107 -20.73 1.98 -4.06
N VAL A 108 -20.26 3.24 -3.98
CA VAL A 108 -18.91 3.60 -3.52
C VAL A 108 -18.98 4.21 -2.12
N VAL A 109 -18.24 3.63 -1.18
CA VAL A 109 -18.19 4.13 0.20
C VAL A 109 -17.15 5.25 0.30
N GLU A 110 -17.56 6.41 0.80
CA GLU A 110 -16.61 7.48 1.14
C GLU A 110 -15.97 7.21 2.50
N VAL A 111 -14.64 7.19 2.53
CA VAL A 111 -13.84 6.93 3.72
C VAL A 111 -12.84 8.07 3.89
N SER A 112 -12.66 8.53 5.13
CA SER A 112 -11.68 9.56 5.48
C SER A 112 -10.36 8.90 5.88
N ALA A 113 -9.25 9.64 5.78
CA ALA A 113 -7.96 9.14 6.27
C ALA A 113 -8.00 8.70 7.75
N LYS A 114 -8.83 9.36 8.58
CA LYS A 114 -8.92 9.10 10.02
C LYS A 114 -9.59 7.77 10.37
N ASN A 115 -10.64 7.39 9.63
CA ASN A 115 -11.37 6.14 9.86
C ASN A 115 -10.91 5.00 8.95
N PHE A 116 -9.92 5.24 8.08
CA PHE A 116 -9.44 4.27 7.11
C PHE A 116 -8.94 2.97 7.74
N ASN A 117 -8.10 3.05 8.78
CA ASN A 117 -7.59 1.86 9.48
C ASN A 117 -8.71 1.00 10.07
N GLN A 118 -9.70 1.64 10.71
CA GLN A 118 -10.87 0.94 11.23
C GLN A 118 -11.71 0.33 10.11
N PHE A 119 -11.87 1.05 9.01
CA PHE A 119 -12.60 0.58 7.84
C PHE A 119 -11.93 -0.67 7.23
N LEU A 120 -10.60 -0.69 7.13
CA LEU A 120 -9.83 -1.86 6.68
C LEU A 120 -9.99 -3.08 7.60
N MET A 121 -10.24 -2.87 8.89
CA MET A 121 -10.48 -3.94 9.87
C MET A 121 -11.94 -4.43 9.88
N THR A 122 -12.82 -3.82 9.11
CA THR A 122 -14.20 -4.31 8.93
C THR A 122 -14.16 -5.68 8.25
N LYS A 123 -15.22 -6.50 8.40
CA LYS A 123 -15.33 -7.85 7.82
C LYS A 123 -15.47 -7.87 6.28
N ASN A 124 -14.71 -7.05 5.58
CA ASN A 124 -14.65 -7.01 4.13
C ASN A 124 -13.47 -7.88 3.69
N ARG A 125 -13.78 -9.04 3.07
CA ARG A 125 -12.73 -9.93 2.54
C ARG A 125 -11.96 -9.25 1.41
N TYR A 126 -12.68 -8.65 0.46
CA TYR A 126 -12.11 -7.96 -0.69
C TYR A 126 -12.52 -6.49 -0.67
N LEU A 127 -11.53 -5.59 -0.79
CA LEU A 127 -11.75 -4.16 -0.78
C LEU A 127 -10.85 -3.49 -1.82
N ILE A 128 -11.39 -2.55 -2.59
CA ILE A 128 -10.62 -1.66 -3.45
C ILE A 128 -10.78 -0.25 -2.91
N VAL A 129 -9.67 0.49 -2.83
CA VAL A 129 -9.67 1.88 -2.37
C VAL A 129 -9.15 2.78 -3.49
N HIS A 130 -9.97 3.74 -3.89
CA HIS A 130 -9.60 4.80 -4.82
C HIS A 130 -9.11 6.03 -4.07
N PHE A 131 -7.80 6.21 -4.05
CA PHE A 131 -7.16 7.43 -3.57
C PHE A 131 -7.18 8.48 -4.66
N HIS A 132 -7.83 9.61 -4.37
CA HIS A 132 -8.06 10.65 -5.37
C HIS A 132 -7.74 12.06 -4.85
N ALA A 133 -7.62 12.98 -5.81
CA ALA A 133 -7.50 14.40 -5.55
C ALA A 133 -8.50 15.19 -6.41
N TRP A 134 -9.20 16.16 -5.81
CA TRP A 134 -10.26 16.93 -6.48
C TRP A 134 -9.74 17.75 -7.68
N TRP A 135 -8.49 18.21 -7.64
CA TRP A 135 -7.87 19.01 -8.70
C TRP A 135 -7.32 18.17 -9.86
N SER A 136 -7.17 16.85 -9.69
CA SER A 136 -6.60 15.97 -10.72
C SER A 136 -7.62 15.69 -11.84
N PRO A 137 -7.32 16.04 -13.11
CA PRO A 137 -8.18 15.70 -14.24
C PRO A 137 -8.37 14.18 -14.41
N LEU A 138 -7.33 13.39 -14.15
CA LEU A 138 -7.39 11.93 -14.25
C LEU A 138 -8.32 11.34 -13.18
N SER A 139 -8.26 11.84 -11.94
CA SER A 139 -9.19 11.41 -10.88
C SER A 139 -10.64 11.72 -11.24
N ARG A 140 -10.91 12.91 -11.80
CA ARG A 140 -12.26 13.28 -12.26
C ARG A 140 -12.76 12.36 -13.37
N ARG A 141 -11.89 11.94 -14.30
CA ARG A 141 -12.24 10.99 -15.39
C ARG A 141 -12.45 9.57 -14.89
N GLN A 142 -11.66 9.11 -13.92
CA GLN A 142 -11.77 7.76 -13.36
C GLN A 142 -13.01 7.57 -12.49
N ARG A 143 -13.52 8.64 -11.88
CA ARG A 143 -14.67 8.61 -10.97
C ARG A 143 -15.92 7.88 -11.52
N PRO A 144 -16.48 8.22 -12.70
CA PRO A 144 -17.62 7.49 -13.26
C PRO A 144 -17.30 6.04 -13.66
N VAL A 145 -16.07 5.78 -14.10
CA VAL A 145 -15.57 4.45 -14.43
C VAL A 145 -15.53 3.55 -13.18
N TYR A 146 -15.04 4.11 -12.07
CA TYR A 146 -14.96 3.45 -10.77
C TYR A 146 -16.35 3.18 -10.19
N ALA A 147 -17.29 4.12 -10.30
CA ALA A 147 -18.67 3.93 -9.86
C ALA A 147 -19.37 2.79 -10.64
N THR A 148 -19.13 2.69 -11.95
CA THR A 148 -19.65 1.60 -12.79
C THR A 148 -19.05 0.26 -12.37
N ALA A 149 -17.74 0.21 -12.10
CA ALA A 149 -17.09 -0.98 -11.57
C ALA A 149 -17.64 -1.37 -10.19
N ALA A 150 -17.98 -0.40 -9.34
CA ALA A 150 -18.59 -0.64 -8.03
C ALA A 150 -19.95 -1.34 -8.16
N THR A 151 -20.75 -0.92 -9.14
CA THR A 151 -22.04 -1.56 -9.42
C THR A 151 -21.85 -3.01 -9.89
N LYS A 152 -20.84 -3.26 -10.74
CA LYS A 152 -20.54 -4.61 -11.27
C LYS A 152 -19.99 -5.58 -10.23
N LEU A 153 -19.24 -5.09 -9.24
CA LEU A 153 -18.60 -5.90 -8.19
C LEU A 153 -19.41 -5.97 -6.89
N LYS A 154 -20.62 -5.40 -6.89
CA LYS A 154 -21.46 -5.32 -5.71
C LYS A 154 -21.76 -6.70 -5.14
N GLY A 155 -21.54 -6.85 -3.83
CA GLY A 155 -21.74 -8.10 -3.10
C GLY A 155 -20.50 -9.01 -3.04
N GLU A 156 -19.53 -8.84 -3.94
CA GLU A 156 -18.26 -9.57 -3.92
C GLU A 156 -17.12 -8.74 -3.33
N VAL A 157 -17.04 -7.47 -3.75
CA VAL A 157 -15.94 -6.56 -3.39
C VAL A 157 -16.52 -5.23 -2.92
N VAL A 158 -15.98 -4.70 -1.83
CA VAL A 158 -16.31 -3.35 -1.36
C VAL A 158 -15.46 -2.36 -2.13
N LEU A 159 -16.05 -1.27 -2.60
CA LEU A 159 -15.34 -0.19 -3.27
C LEU A 159 -15.46 1.06 -2.42
N ALA A 160 -14.31 1.64 -2.10
CA ALA A 160 -14.21 2.84 -1.27
C ALA A 160 -13.39 3.92 -1.96
N ARG A 161 -13.62 5.17 -1.60
CA ARG A 161 -12.80 6.29 -2.05
C ARG A 161 -12.33 7.14 -0.87
N VAL A 162 -11.13 7.68 -1.00
CA VAL A 162 -10.49 8.54 0.00
C VAL A 162 -9.91 9.77 -0.71
N ASP A 163 -10.32 10.96 -0.28
CA ASP A 163 -9.66 12.20 -0.68
C ASP A 163 -8.40 12.39 0.17
N VAL A 164 -7.24 12.38 -0.50
CA VAL A 164 -5.93 12.45 0.16
C VAL A 164 -5.30 13.86 0.05
N THR A 165 -6.03 14.83 -0.53
CA THR A 165 -5.48 16.17 -0.85
C THR A 165 -4.92 16.94 0.33
N ARG A 166 -5.43 16.70 1.54
CA ARG A 166 -5.01 17.38 2.78
C ARG A 166 -4.27 16.45 3.76
N GLU A 167 -4.07 15.20 3.40
CA GLU A 167 -3.65 14.13 4.33
C GLU A 167 -2.26 13.60 3.95
N THR A 168 -1.24 14.46 4.03
CA THR A 168 0.13 14.15 3.57
C THR A 168 0.79 13.00 4.33
N LYS A 169 0.55 12.90 5.65
CA LYS A 169 1.07 11.79 6.48
C LYS A 169 0.47 10.45 6.06
N PHE A 170 -0.84 10.45 5.80
CA PHE A 170 -1.56 9.28 5.33
C PHE A 170 -1.05 8.83 3.95
N ALA A 171 -0.84 9.79 3.03
CA ALA A 171 -0.25 9.49 1.73
C ALA A 171 1.13 8.84 1.85
N ALA A 172 1.99 9.34 2.75
CA ALA A 172 3.31 8.79 2.98
C ALA A 172 3.27 7.39 3.61
N GLU A 173 2.37 7.16 4.57
CA GLU A 173 2.21 5.85 5.23
C GLU A 173 1.83 4.76 4.23
N TYR A 174 0.87 5.04 3.34
CA TYR A 174 0.44 4.11 2.29
C TYR A 174 1.28 4.22 1.01
N LYS A 175 2.36 5.01 1.01
CA LYS A 175 3.25 5.22 -0.15
C LYS A 175 2.49 5.60 -1.43
N ILE A 176 1.49 6.47 -1.30
CA ILE A 176 0.71 6.97 -2.43
C ILE A 176 1.56 7.98 -3.21
N VAL A 177 2.04 7.57 -4.38
CA VAL A 177 2.97 8.36 -5.21
C VAL A 177 2.24 9.35 -6.13
N GLY A 178 0.97 9.09 -6.49
CA GLY A 178 0.24 9.89 -7.46
C GLY A 178 -1.27 9.72 -7.40
N TYR A 179 -1.99 10.47 -8.25
CA TYR A 179 -3.45 10.44 -8.31
C TYR A 179 -3.98 10.27 -9.74
N PRO A 180 -4.96 9.38 -9.98
CA PRO A 180 -5.52 8.46 -9.00
C PRO A 180 -4.57 7.30 -8.66
N SER A 181 -4.87 6.61 -7.56
CA SER A 181 -4.31 5.31 -7.22
C SER A 181 -5.42 4.39 -6.71
N LEU A 182 -5.47 3.17 -7.23
CA LEU A 182 -6.36 2.09 -6.83
C LEU A 182 -5.55 1.05 -6.07
N PHE A 183 -5.87 0.84 -4.81
CA PHE A 183 -5.21 -0.17 -3.98
C PHE A 183 -6.20 -1.31 -3.73
N PHE A 184 -5.77 -2.55 -3.97
CA PHE A 184 -6.54 -3.74 -3.68
C PHE A 184 -6.10 -4.33 -2.35
N PHE A 185 -7.05 -4.57 -1.46
CA PHE A 185 -6.84 -5.13 -0.14
C PHE A 185 -7.60 -6.44 0.02
N VAL A 186 -6.94 -7.41 0.65
CA VAL A 186 -7.55 -8.68 1.04
C VAL A 186 -7.38 -8.88 2.54
N ASN A 187 -8.49 -9.00 3.26
CA ASN A 187 -8.50 -9.09 4.74
C ASN A 187 -7.66 -7.98 5.39
N GLY A 188 -7.74 -6.76 4.82
CA GLY A 188 -6.97 -5.60 5.25
C GLY A 188 -5.51 -5.56 4.76
N VAL A 189 -4.93 -6.62 4.21
CA VAL A 189 -3.55 -6.58 3.70
C VAL A 189 -3.53 -6.04 2.27
N HIS A 190 -2.59 -5.13 1.98
CA HIS A 190 -2.45 -4.54 0.65
C HIS A 190 -1.81 -5.56 -0.30
N ILE A 191 -2.50 -5.89 -1.39
CA ILE A 191 -2.08 -6.94 -2.33
C ILE A 191 -1.47 -6.36 -3.60
N ASP A 192 -2.11 -5.34 -4.16
CA ASP A 192 -1.67 -4.78 -5.43
C ASP A 192 -2.12 -3.32 -5.57
N THR A 193 -1.34 -2.55 -6.35
CA THR A 193 -1.63 -1.16 -6.68
C THR A 193 -1.74 -1.00 -8.18
N HIS A 194 -2.75 -0.26 -8.62
CA HIS A 194 -2.87 0.20 -9.99
C HIS A 194 -3.14 1.70 -10.03
N TYR A 195 -2.47 2.45 -10.89
CA TYR A 195 -2.60 3.91 -10.87
C TYR A 195 -3.85 4.39 -11.59
N TYR A 196 -4.03 3.97 -12.85
CA TYR A 196 -5.14 4.45 -13.66
C TYR A 196 -5.73 3.34 -14.51
N LYS A 197 -7.06 3.26 -14.55
CA LYS A 197 -7.80 2.41 -15.48
C LYS A 197 -8.92 3.22 -16.12
N ASN A 198 -8.96 3.21 -17.45
CA ASN A 198 -9.93 3.97 -18.24
C ASN A 198 -11.25 3.24 -18.47
N SER A 199 -11.36 1.95 -18.14
CA SER A 199 -12.57 1.15 -18.30
C SER A 199 -12.97 0.44 -17.02
N SER A 200 -14.29 0.32 -16.80
CA SER A 200 -14.85 -0.39 -15.65
C SER A 200 -14.53 -1.88 -15.71
N ASP A 201 -14.51 -2.46 -16.91
CA ASP A 201 -14.16 -3.87 -17.12
C ASP A 201 -12.69 -4.13 -16.79
N ALA A 202 -11.80 -3.20 -17.15
CA ALA A 202 -10.38 -3.32 -16.79
C ALA A 202 -10.15 -3.30 -15.27
N ILE A 203 -11.01 -2.60 -14.50
CA ILE A 203 -10.97 -2.63 -13.03
C ILE A 203 -11.48 -3.99 -12.54
N VAL A 204 -12.61 -4.47 -13.08
CA VAL A 204 -13.20 -5.77 -12.73
C VAL A 204 -12.23 -6.91 -13.01
N ASP A 205 -11.63 -6.96 -14.19
CA ASP A 205 -10.70 -8.02 -14.61
C ASP A 205 -9.43 -8.04 -13.76
N TRP A 206 -8.90 -6.85 -13.44
CA TRP A 206 -7.77 -6.73 -12.53
C TRP A 206 -8.11 -7.31 -11.16
N VAL A 207 -9.27 -6.94 -10.60
CA VAL A 207 -9.68 -7.40 -9.28
C VAL A 207 -9.93 -8.90 -9.28
N LYS A 208 -10.68 -9.41 -10.27
CA LYS A 208 -10.96 -10.85 -10.40
C LYS A 208 -9.69 -11.66 -10.61
N GLY A 209 -8.73 -11.14 -11.38
CA GLY A 209 -7.42 -11.77 -11.54
C GLY A 209 -6.60 -11.84 -10.24
N LYS A 210 -6.85 -10.95 -9.28
CA LYS A 210 -6.25 -10.99 -7.94
C LYS A 210 -7.09 -11.74 -6.90
N MET A 211 -8.39 -11.89 -7.15
CA MET A 211 -9.30 -12.77 -6.40
C MET A 211 -8.96 -14.23 -6.73
N GLY A 212 -7.92 -14.74 -6.09
CA GLY A 212 -7.39 -16.07 -6.37
C GLY A 212 -5.99 -16.25 -5.81
N CYS A 213 -5.25 -15.14 -5.58
CA CYS A 213 -4.05 -15.19 -4.77
C CYS A 213 -4.40 -15.68 -3.36
N ARG A 214 -3.74 -16.75 -2.92
CA ARG A 214 -3.93 -17.37 -1.61
C ARG A 214 -2.86 -16.99 -0.60
N ILE A 215 -1.71 -16.59 -1.12
CA ILE A 215 -0.58 -16.09 -0.36
C ILE A 215 -0.49 -14.58 -0.54
N TYR A 216 -0.38 -13.87 0.58
CA TYR A 216 -0.30 -12.42 0.60
C TYR A 216 1.02 -11.93 1.21
N ASN A 217 1.70 -11.03 0.50
CA ASN A 217 2.97 -10.47 0.96
C ASN A 217 2.73 -9.40 2.02
N VAL A 218 3.42 -9.50 3.14
CA VAL A 218 3.35 -8.54 4.24
C VAL A 218 4.65 -7.76 4.28
N MET A 219 4.58 -6.46 3.98
CA MET A 219 5.76 -5.60 3.81
C MET A 219 5.77 -4.39 4.75
N SER A 220 4.65 -4.09 5.41
CA SER A 220 4.53 -3.00 6.38
C SER A 220 4.24 -3.52 7.80
N ARG A 221 4.80 -2.82 8.80
CA ARG A 221 4.46 -3.05 10.22
C ARG A 221 2.95 -2.94 10.47
N THR A 222 2.30 -1.94 9.87
CA THR A 222 0.85 -1.74 10.00
C THR A 222 0.05 -2.93 9.47
N GLU A 223 0.52 -3.61 8.41
CA GLU A 223 -0.08 -4.86 7.93
C GLU A 223 0.11 -6.00 8.93
N GLY A 224 1.33 -6.16 9.45
CA GLY A 224 1.64 -7.16 10.47
C GLY A 224 0.78 -7.02 11.74
N GLU A 225 0.60 -5.80 12.26
CA GLU A 225 -0.24 -5.53 13.44
C GLU A 225 -1.71 -5.90 13.21
N ARG A 226 -2.22 -5.67 11.99
CA ARG A 226 -3.58 -6.04 11.61
C ARG A 226 -3.76 -7.55 11.54
N ILE A 227 -2.78 -8.26 10.99
CA ILE A 227 -2.76 -9.73 10.96
C ILE A 227 -2.74 -10.29 12.39
N LEU A 228 -1.95 -9.72 13.30
CA LEU A 228 -1.94 -10.11 14.72
C LEU A 228 -3.27 -9.87 15.43
N THR A 229 -4.02 -8.85 15.00
CA THR A 229 -5.34 -8.52 15.54
C THR A 229 -6.46 -9.37 14.93
N ALA A 230 -6.17 -10.13 13.87
CA ALA A 230 -7.14 -11.01 13.23
C ALA A 230 -7.67 -12.06 14.22
N LYS A 231 -8.97 -12.34 14.11
CA LYS A 231 -9.64 -13.34 14.96
C LYS A 231 -9.51 -14.76 14.40
N SER A 232 -9.24 -14.88 13.10
CA SER A 232 -9.09 -16.16 12.40
C SER A 232 -7.68 -16.71 12.57
N MET A 233 -7.54 -18.03 12.40
CA MET A 233 -6.23 -18.66 12.27
C MET A 233 -5.51 -18.11 11.03
N VAL A 234 -4.20 -17.89 11.17
CA VAL A 234 -3.36 -17.33 10.12
C VAL A 234 -2.09 -18.15 10.00
N VAL A 235 -1.64 -18.39 8.77
CA VAL A 235 -0.35 -18.98 8.48
C VAL A 235 0.59 -17.89 7.99
N LEU A 236 1.77 -17.77 8.59
CA LEU A 236 2.80 -16.83 8.14
C LEU A 236 4.10 -17.58 7.89
N ALA A 237 4.64 -17.41 6.69
CA ALA A 237 5.96 -17.88 6.31
C ALA A 237 6.97 -16.74 6.27
N PHE A 238 8.17 -16.98 6.79
CA PHE A 238 9.33 -16.11 6.68
C PHE A 238 10.36 -16.74 5.76
N PHE A 239 10.75 -16.00 4.73
CA PHE A 239 11.70 -16.43 3.70
C PHE A 239 12.82 -15.40 3.49
N ASP A 240 13.94 -15.85 2.95
CA ASP A 240 14.98 -14.94 2.43
C ASP A 240 14.60 -14.36 1.05
N SER A 241 13.87 -15.13 0.24
CA SER A 241 13.36 -14.76 -1.09
C SER A 241 11.96 -15.31 -1.30
N PHE A 242 11.13 -14.61 -2.07
CA PHE A 242 9.79 -15.08 -2.47
C PHE A 242 9.81 -16.01 -3.69
N GLU A 243 11.00 -16.38 -4.16
CA GLU A 243 11.21 -17.24 -5.31
C GLU A 243 11.99 -18.48 -4.89
N GLY A 244 11.60 -19.63 -5.45
CA GLY A 244 12.25 -20.91 -5.22
C GLY A 244 11.27 -22.00 -4.79
N LYS A 245 11.81 -23.21 -4.64
CA LYS A 245 11.04 -24.41 -4.33
C LYS A 245 10.19 -24.24 -3.07
N ASP A 246 10.73 -23.61 -2.03
CA ASP A 246 10.00 -23.43 -0.78
C ASP A 246 8.75 -22.54 -0.97
N ALA A 247 8.84 -21.46 -1.75
CA ALA A 247 7.69 -20.61 -2.04
C ALA A 247 6.60 -21.35 -2.85
N GLU A 248 7.02 -22.22 -3.77
CA GLU A 248 6.10 -23.09 -4.54
C GLU A 248 5.39 -24.12 -3.65
N GLU A 249 6.10 -24.74 -2.71
CA GLU A 249 5.52 -25.70 -1.75
C GLU A 249 4.52 -25.01 -0.82
N LEU A 250 4.79 -23.77 -0.40
CA LEU A 250 3.81 -22.97 0.35
C LEU A 250 2.57 -22.67 -0.50
N ALA A 251 2.76 -22.33 -1.78
CA ALA A 251 1.66 -22.07 -2.71
C ALA A 251 0.77 -23.31 -2.86
N ALA A 252 1.37 -24.48 -3.10
CA ALA A 252 0.64 -25.75 -3.16
C ALA A 252 -0.10 -26.05 -1.84
N ALA A 253 0.52 -25.84 -0.67
CA ALA A 253 -0.16 -26.02 0.61
C ALA A 253 -1.35 -25.07 0.81
N SER A 254 -1.24 -23.82 0.34
CA SER A 254 -2.32 -22.83 0.43
C SER A 254 -3.55 -23.20 -0.40
N GLU A 255 -3.38 -23.98 -1.47
CA GLU A 255 -4.49 -24.46 -2.31
C GLU A 255 -5.33 -25.51 -1.58
N LEU A 256 -4.69 -26.36 -0.77
CA LEU A 256 -5.36 -27.39 0.04
C LEU A 256 -6.20 -26.81 1.18
N HIS A 257 -5.98 -25.54 1.56
CA HIS A 257 -6.66 -24.88 2.67
C HIS A 257 -7.30 -23.57 2.24
N THR A 258 -8.53 -23.67 1.72
CA THR A 258 -9.32 -22.51 1.27
C THR A 258 -9.92 -21.66 2.40
N ASP A 259 -9.93 -22.22 3.61
CA ASP A 259 -10.49 -21.67 4.84
C ASP A 259 -9.48 -20.84 5.66
N VAL A 260 -8.19 -20.90 5.32
CA VAL A 260 -7.09 -20.28 6.06
C VAL A 260 -6.37 -19.26 5.18
N ASN A 261 -6.00 -18.11 5.76
CA ASN A 261 -5.22 -17.11 5.06
C ASN A 261 -3.73 -17.40 5.21
N PHE A 262 -3.02 -17.48 4.08
CA PHE A 262 -1.57 -17.64 4.03
C PHE A 262 -0.92 -16.28 3.76
N TYR A 263 0.14 -16.00 4.51
CA TYR A 263 0.94 -14.80 4.35
C TYR A 263 2.40 -15.17 4.25
N GLN A 264 3.18 -14.31 3.59
CA GLN A 264 4.63 -14.44 3.55
C GLN A 264 5.31 -13.09 3.76
N THR A 265 6.51 -13.11 4.33
CA THR A 265 7.32 -11.91 4.51
C THR A 265 8.81 -12.23 4.42
N ALA A 266 9.57 -11.27 3.90
CA ALA A 266 11.04 -11.29 3.92
C ALA A 266 11.59 -10.22 4.88
N SER A 267 10.71 -9.48 5.57
CA SER A 267 11.14 -8.43 6.50
C SER A 267 11.43 -9.01 7.87
N ALA A 268 12.68 -8.88 8.32
CA ALA A 268 13.10 -9.29 9.66
C ALA A 268 12.32 -8.55 10.78
N ASP A 269 11.88 -7.31 10.53
CA ASP A 269 11.10 -6.56 11.51
C ASP A 269 9.71 -7.18 11.71
N ILE A 270 9.07 -7.60 10.61
CA ILE A 270 7.79 -8.29 10.64
C ILE A 270 7.97 -9.66 11.30
N ALA A 271 8.98 -10.43 10.90
CA ALA A 271 9.31 -11.71 11.53
C ALA A 271 9.43 -11.60 13.07
N ARG A 272 10.13 -10.57 13.57
CA ARG A 272 10.25 -10.30 15.01
C ARG A 272 8.91 -10.01 15.69
N MET A 273 7.99 -9.27 15.03
CA MET A 273 6.64 -9.03 15.58
C MET A 273 5.87 -10.33 15.78
N PHE A 274 6.11 -11.30 14.91
CA PHE A 274 5.50 -12.62 14.98
C PHE A 274 6.28 -13.62 15.86
N LYS A 275 7.26 -13.14 16.62
CA LYS A 275 8.17 -13.94 17.48
C LYS A 275 9.03 -14.95 16.71
N ILE A 276 9.27 -14.69 15.43
CA ILE A 276 10.24 -15.43 14.62
C ILE A 276 11.60 -14.77 14.81
N HIS A 277 12.58 -15.54 15.28
CA HIS A 277 13.96 -15.06 15.38
C HIS A 277 14.61 -15.08 13.99
N PRO A 278 15.04 -13.93 13.43
CA PRO A 278 15.61 -13.87 12.08
C PRO A 278 16.94 -14.61 11.91
N GLN A 279 17.55 -15.06 13.02
CA GLN A 279 18.78 -15.86 13.00
C GLN A 279 18.52 -17.36 12.82
N ARG A 280 17.24 -17.81 12.80
CA ARG A 280 16.92 -19.18 12.41
C ARG A 280 17.12 -19.34 10.90
N LYS A 281 17.52 -20.54 10.49
CA LYS A 281 17.64 -20.90 9.08
C LYS A 281 16.25 -20.81 8.41
N CYS A 282 16.14 -19.99 7.37
CA CYS A 282 14.95 -19.94 6.52
C CYS A 282 14.85 -21.21 5.65
N PRO A 283 13.64 -21.62 5.25
CA PRO A 283 12.34 -21.01 5.55
C PRO A 283 11.82 -21.32 6.97
N VAL A 284 11.07 -20.38 7.57
CA VAL A 284 10.38 -20.60 8.85
C VAL A 284 8.88 -20.40 8.67
N LEU A 285 8.07 -21.38 9.06
CA LEU A 285 6.61 -21.28 9.04
C LEU A 285 6.05 -21.26 10.45
N ILE A 286 5.05 -20.42 10.68
CA ILE A 286 4.28 -20.41 11.91
C ILE A 286 2.78 -20.40 11.62
N VAL A 287 2.02 -21.03 12.53
CA VAL A 287 0.58 -20.86 12.63
C VAL A 287 0.27 -19.98 13.83
N LEU A 288 -0.44 -18.89 13.57
CA LEU A 288 -1.00 -18.02 14.60
C LEU A 288 -2.47 -18.33 14.83
N LYS A 289 -2.82 -18.50 16.09
CA LYS A 289 -4.19 -18.72 16.52
C LYS A 289 -4.48 -17.94 17.79
N LYS A 290 -5.69 -17.43 17.91
CA LYS A 290 -6.17 -16.80 19.14
C LYS A 290 -7.17 -17.73 19.83
N GLU A 291 -6.83 -18.20 21.02
CA GLU A 291 -7.67 -19.12 21.81
C GLU A 291 -7.76 -18.59 23.24
N SER A 292 -8.99 -18.42 23.76
CA SER A 292 -9.26 -17.95 25.12
C SER A 292 -8.52 -16.66 25.52
N GLY A 293 -8.30 -15.75 24.57
CA GLY A 293 -7.59 -14.49 24.78
C GLY A 293 -6.06 -14.57 24.65
N LEU A 294 -5.48 -15.78 24.57
CA LEU A 294 -4.07 -16.01 24.33
C LEU A 294 -3.77 -16.15 22.83
N GLN A 295 -2.69 -15.51 22.37
CA GLN A 295 -2.14 -15.74 21.04
C GLN A 295 -1.14 -16.90 21.11
N LEU A 296 -1.48 -17.99 20.42
CA LEU A 296 -0.64 -19.16 20.25
C LEU A 296 0.18 -19.01 18.96
N HIS A 297 1.48 -19.25 19.07
CA HIS A 297 2.42 -19.24 17.96
C HIS A 297 3.01 -20.65 17.86
N ASN A 298 2.52 -21.43 16.91
CA ASN A 298 3.00 -22.79 16.71
C ASN A 298 4.03 -22.77 15.57
N HIS A 299 5.25 -23.18 15.87
CA HIS A 299 6.33 -23.25 14.90
C HIS A 299 6.27 -24.58 14.15
N PHE A 300 6.50 -24.52 12.85
CA PHE A 300 6.66 -25.70 12.02
C PHE A 300 8.12 -26.17 12.09
N ASP A 301 8.32 -27.42 12.51
CA ASP A 301 9.65 -28.03 12.64
C ASP A 301 9.88 -29.17 11.61
N GLY A 302 8.94 -29.37 10.68
CA GLY A 302 8.98 -30.40 9.64
C GLY A 302 9.76 -30.01 8.39
N GLN A 303 9.70 -30.86 7.37
CA GLN A 303 10.25 -30.55 6.04
C GLN A 303 9.31 -29.57 5.32
N PHE A 304 9.89 -28.59 4.63
CA PHE A 304 9.12 -27.57 3.92
C PHE A 304 8.52 -28.11 2.61
N ILE A 305 7.58 -29.04 2.75
CA ILE A 305 6.88 -29.73 1.67
C ILE A 305 5.38 -29.49 1.86
N SER A 306 4.67 -29.26 0.77
CA SER A 306 3.24 -28.95 0.76
C SER A 306 2.38 -29.90 1.59
N GLY A 307 2.66 -31.21 1.55
CA GLY A 307 1.95 -32.22 2.34
C GLY A 307 2.12 -32.04 3.86
N GLU A 308 3.35 -31.89 4.35
CA GLU A 308 3.63 -31.70 5.78
C GLU A 308 3.12 -30.33 6.27
N ILE A 309 3.22 -29.30 5.43
CA ILE A 309 2.66 -27.97 5.74
C ILE A 309 1.14 -28.06 5.88
N ALA A 310 0.46 -28.75 4.96
CA ALA A 310 -0.99 -28.91 5.01
C ALA A 310 -1.45 -29.74 6.23
N GLU A 311 -0.72 -30.80 6.57
CA GLU A 311 -0.97 -31.58 7.78
C GLU A 311 -0.80 -30.71 9.04
N PHE A 312 0.31 -29.98 9.13
CA PHE A 312 0.56 -29.06 10.25
C PHE A 312 -0.53 -27.99 10.38
N VAL A 313 -0.96 -27.38 9.27
CA VAL A 313 -2.05 -26.42 9.29
C VAL A 313 -3.33 -27.08 9.78
N SER A 314 -3.64 -28.30 9.32
CA SER A 314 -4.83 -29.07 9.72
C SER A 314 -4.84 -29.42 11.20
N LEU A 315 -3.72 -29.88 11.75
CA LEU A 315 -3.56 -30.19 13.18
C LEU A 315 -3.87 -28.97 14.06
N ASN A 316 -3.52 -27.77 13.59
CA ASN A 316 -3.72 -26.53 14.33
C ASN A 316 -5.12 -25.91 14.18
N LYS A 317 -5.95 -26.39 13.23
CA LYS A 317 -7.31 -25.86 13.00
C LYS A 317 -8.23 -26.08 14.20
N HIS A 318 -8.08 -27.19 14.93
CA HIS A 318 -9.00 -27.55 16.00
C HIS A 318 -8.63 -26.86 17.32
N PRO A 319 -9.59 -26.29 18.08
CA PRO A 319 -9.32 -25.71 19.41
C PRO A 319 -8.69 -26.73 20.36
N LEU A 320 -7.69 -26.32 21.13
CA LEU A 320 -7.05 -27.17 22.14
C LEU A 320 -8.02 -27.55 23.27
N SER A 321 -9.08 -26.77 23.48
CA SER A 321 -10.17 -27.11 24.39
C SER A 321 -11.54 -26.74 23.81
N THR A 322 -12.35 -27.76 23.51
CA THR A 322 -13.75 -27.60 23.09
C THR A 322 -14.70 -28.07 24.19
N SER A 323 -15.56 -27.17 24.69
CA SER A 323 -16.66 -27.56 25.58
C SER A 323 -17.70 -28.38 24.80
N THR A 324 -18.02 -29.58 25.29
CA THR A 324 -18.88 -30.58 24.65
C THR A 324 -20.31 -30.11 24.37
N ALA A 325 -20.80 -29.09 25.08
CA ALA A 325 -22.19 -28.64 24.98
C ALA A 325 -22.57 -27.96 23.64
N LYS A 326 -21.60 -27.43 22.86
CA LYS A 326 -21.90 -26.68 21.62
C LYS A 326 -21.36 -27.29 20.32
N ASN A 327 -20.38 -28.19 20.39
CA ASN A 327 -19.62 -28.66 19.22
C ASN A 327 -19.65 -30.19 19.02
N ALA A 328 -20.67 -30.87 19.55
CA ALA A 328 -20.81 -32.33 19.47
C ALA A 328 -20.56 -32.95 18.07
N PRO A 329 -21.03 -32.37 16.94
CA PRO A 329 -20.82 -32.97 15.61
C PRO A 329 -19.35 -33.07 15.19
N VAL A 330 -18.48 -32.16 15.64
CA VAL A 330 -17.05 -32.10 15.24
C VAL A 330 -16.24 -33.24 15.87
N PHE A 331 -16.68 -33.76 17.02
CA PHE A 331 -16.00 -34.87 17.71
C PHE A 331 -16.26 -36.23 17.04
N TYR A 332 -17.40 -36.42 16.37
CA TYR A 332 -17.73 -37.71 15.74
C TYR A 332 -16.98 -37.94 14.43
N THR A 333 -16.43 -36.90 13.80
CA THR A 333 -15.76 -36.98 12.51
C THR A 333 -14.23 -36.96 12.61
N ASN A 334 -13.66 -36.73 13.80
CA ASN A 334 -12.21 -36.69 14.01
C ASN A 334 -11.73 -38.05 14.56
N SER A 335 -10.69 -38.62 13.96
CA SER A 335 -10.12 -39.94 14.31
C SER A 335 -9.07 -39.88 15.44
N GLU A 336 -8.79 -38.70 15.98
CA GLU A 336 -7.84 -38.52 17.09
C GLU A 336 -8.39 -39.00 18.45
N LYS A 337 -7.48 -39.44 19.33
CA LYS A 337 -7.83 -39.83 20.71
C LYS A 337 -8.18 -38.59 21.52
N HIS A 338 -9.40 -38.53 22.07
CA HIS A 338 -9.86 -37.41 22.89
C HIS A 338 -9.60 -37.64 24.39
N LEU A 339 -9.03 -36.65 25.08
CA LEU A 339 -9.00 -36.58 26.54
C LEU A 339 -10.20 -35.77 27.04
N LEU A 340 -11.15 -36.42 27.69
CA LEU A 340 -12.30 -35.77 28.33
C LEU A 340 -11.89 -35.26 29.72
N LEU A 341 -11.76 -33.95 29.86
CA LEU A 341 -11.67 -33.29 31.16
C LEU A 341 -13.08 -32.96 31.64
N LEU A 342 -13.57 -33.74 32.62
CA LEU A 342 -14.82 -33.45 33.32
C LEU A 342 -14.50 -32.47 34.46
N PRO A 343 -14.89 -31.18 34.37
CA PRO A 343 -14.73 -30.29 35.51
C PRO A 343 -15.59 -30.83 36.66
N ALA A 344 -15.00 -31.01 37.83
CA ALA A 344 -15.75 -31.35 39.03
C ALA A 344 -16.82 -30.30 39.26
N ALA A 345 -18.10 -30.71 39.27
CA ALA A 345 -19.16 -29.85 39.73
C ALA A 345 -18.79 -29.40 41.14
N GLN A 346 -18.73 -28.09 41.39
CA GLN A 346 -18.69 -27.60 42.75
C GLN A 346 -19.94 -28.16 43.45
N MET A 347 -19.73 -29.09 44.38
CA MET A 347 -20.73 -29.46 45.37
C MET A 347 -20.99 -28.19 46.17
N VAL A 348 -22.04 -27.46 45.81
CA VAL A 348 -22.64 -26.48 46.69
C VAL A 348 -23.33 -27.31 47.76
N ASP A 349 -22.76 -27.29 48.96
CA ASP A 349 -23.36 -27.88 50.15
C ASP A 349 -24.77 -27.32 50.33
N ALA A 350 -25.77 -28.16 50.07
CA ALA A 350 -27.15 -27.89 50.41
C ALA A 350 -27.37 -28.30 51.87
N GLU A 351 -26.71 -27.60 52.81
CA GLU A 351 -27.20 -27.47 54.18
C GLU A 351 -28.11 -26.25 54.26
N GLU A 352 -29.41 -26.44 54.03
CA GLU A 352 -30.47 -25.87 54.87
C GLU A 352 -31.84 -26.28 54.33
N GLY A 353 -32.55 -27.10 55.11
CA GLY A 353 -33.89 -27.55 54.77
C GLY A 353 -34.45 -28.58 55.72
N ARG A 354 -34.13 -28.48 57.02
CA ARG A 354 -34.87 -29.21 58.07
C ARG A 354 -36.00 -28.33 58.61
N ALA A 355 -37.20 -28.83 58.35
CA ALA A 355 -38.41 -28.76 59.17
C ALA A 355 -39.00 -27.37 59.52
N SER A 356 -40.22 -27.14 59.02
CA SER A 356 -41.33 -26.62 59.83
C SER A 356 -42.66 -27.03 59.18
N PHE A 357 -43.29 -28.03 59.82
CA PHE A 357 -44.70 -28.44 59.88
C PHE A 357 -45.55 -28.56 58.62
#